data_AF-A0A821HMV5-F1
#
_entry.id   AF-A0A821HMV5-F1
#
_cell.length_a   1.000
_cell.length_b   1.000
_cell.length_c   1.000
_cell.angle_alpha   90.00
_cell.angle_beta   90.00
_cell.angle_gamma   90.00
#
_symmetry.space_group_name_H-M   'P 1'
#
loop_
_entity.id
_entity.type
_entity.pdbx_description
1 polymer ?
#
loop_
_entity_poly.entity_id
_entity_poly.type
_entity_poly.pdbx_seq_one_letter_code
_entity_poly.pdbx_strand_id
1 'polypeptide(L)'
;EKEDRPAIRKEDFILDKLNNETIYQLPGLINEQQFIVQNCNNCITYVLDHTDQIQVDDCTNCQILIGPAHGSIFIQDSTNCILATVCQLIIESSLYIRFGCLTLSYYKNILFVDKYKV
;
A
#
# COMPACT_ATOMS: atom_id res chain seq x y z
N GLU A 1 -5.21 -8.57 31.48
CA GLU A 1 -6.63 -8.36 31.13
C GLU A 1 -6.83 -8.75 29.67
N LYS A 2 -8.05 -9.14 29.24
CA LYS A 2 -8.35 -9.29 27.81
C LYS A 2 -8.60 -7.88 27.28
N GLU A 3 -7.62 -7.35 26.56
CA GLU A 3 -7.75 -6.09 25.82
C GLU A 3 -8.88 -6.26 24.80
N ASP A 4 -9.95 -5.48 24.95
CA ASP A 4 -11.08 -5.44 24.02
C ASP A 4 -10.57 -4.94 22.68
N ARG A 5 -10.13 -5.86 21.82
CA ARG A 5 -9.73 -5.53 20.45
C ARG A 5 -10.97 -4.98 19.75
N PRO A 6 -10.91 -3.76 19.18
CA PRO A 6 -12.04 -3.20 18.45
C PRO A 6 -12.46 -4.17 17.35
N ALA A 7 -13.77 -4.27 17.12
CA ALA A 7 -14.30 -5.15 16.09
C ALA A 7 -13.76 -4.72 14.72
N ILE A 8 -12.87 -5.52 14.16
CA ILE A 8 -12.23 -5.29 12.88
C ILE A 8 -13.29 -5.37 11.78
N ARG A 9 -13.44 -4.29 11.00
CA ARG A 9 -14.39 -4.23 9.89
C ARG A 9 -13.67 -4.40 8.57
N LYS A 10 -14.34 -4.98 7.57
CA LYS A 10 -13.73 -5.18 6.24
C LYS A 10 -13.36 -3.86 5.58
N GLU A 11 -14.13 -2.83 5.86
CA GLU A 11 -13.96 -1.48 5.33
C GLU A 11 -12.66 -0.82 5.81
N ASP A 12 -12.11 -1.26 6.95
CA ASP A 12 -10.86 -0.71 7.50
C ASP A 12 -9.63 -1.04 6.63
N PHE A 13 -9.75 -2.03 5.72
CA PHE A 13 -8.68 -2.48 4.83
C PHE A 13 -8.89 -2.06 3.36
N ILE A 14 -9.82 -1.13 3.12
CA ILE A 14 -10.12 -0.63 1.78
C ILE A 14 -9.89 0.87 1.75
N LEU A 15 -8.94 1.31 0.93
CA LEU A 15 -8.80 2.70 0.52
C LEU A 15 -9.55 2.88 -0.79
N ASP A 16 -10.65 3.64 -0.77
CA ASP A 16 -11.54 3.83 -1.92
C ASP A 16 -11.79 5.31 -2.19
N LYS A 17 -11.75 5.71 -3.47
CA LYS A 17 -12.15 7.05 -3.94
C LYS A 17 -11.37 8.23 -3.34
N LEU A 18 -10.12 8.01 -2.94
CA LEU A 18 -9.28 9.06 -2.37
C LEU A 18 -8.68 9.95 -3.47
N ASN A 19 -8.54 11.24 -3.19
CA ASN A 19 -8.07 12.21 -4.18
C ASN A 19 -7.13 13.25 -3.54
N ASN A 20 -5.88 13.34 -4.03
CA ASN A 20 -4.86 14.25 -3.50
C ASN A 20 -4.50 14.03 -2.03
N GLU A 21 -4.52 12.77 -1.58
CA GLU A 21 -4.30 12.41 -0.18
C GLU A 21 -2.98 11.69 0.03
N THR A 22 -2.46 11.79 1.25
CA THR A 22 -1.33 10.97 1.71
C THR A 22 -1.77 10.11 2.88
N ILE A 23 -1.70 8.79 2.71
CA ILE A 23 -2.24 7.80 3.64
C ILE A 23 -1.09 6.98 4.21
N TYR A 24 -1.16 6.72 5.51
CA TYR A 24 -0.21 5.87 6.23
C TYR A 24 -0.96 4.75 6.95
N GLN A 25 -0.70 3.51 6.55
CA GLN A 25 -1.04 2.32 7.33
C GLN A 25 0.19 1.90 8.11
N LEU A 26 0.15 2.17 9.41
CA LEU A 26 1.25 1.92 10.33
C LEU A 26 1.31 0.44 10.74
N PRO A 27 2.46 -0.02 11.27
CA PRO A 27 2.61 -1.40 11.73
C PRO A 27 1.54 -1.81 12.75
N GLY A 28 0.97 -3.00 12.60
CA GLY A 28 -0.05 -3.57 13.47
C GLY A 28 -1.48 -3.08 13.20
N LEU A 29 -1.71 -2.31 12.13
CA LEU A 29 -3.06 -1.91 11.71
C LEU A 29 -3.70 -2.93 10.77
N ILE A 30 -2.91 -3.56 9.90
CA ILE A 30 -3.40 -4.52 8.89
C ILE A 30 -3.36 -5.95 9.43
N ASN A 31 -2.35 -6.30 10.23
CA ASN A 31 -2.23 -7.61 10.90
C ASN A 31 -2.48 -8.80 9.97
N GLU A 32 -1.73 -8.88 8.86
CA GLU A 32 -1.78 -10.01 7.92
C GLU A 32 -3.12 -10.19 7.20
N GLN A 33 -3.93 -9.12 7.09
CA GLN A 33 -5.16 -9.15 6.30
C GLN A 33 -4.91 -8.73 4.86
N GLN A 34 -5.86 -9.08 3.99
CA GLN A 34 -5.92 -8.56 2.63
C GLN A 34 -6.21 -7.06 2.66
N PHE A 35 -5.51 -6.29 1.84
CA PHE A 35 -5.67 -4.84 1.77
C PHE A 35 -5.91 -4.37 0.32
N ILE A 36 -6.84 -3.43 0.14
CA ILE A 36 -7.30 -2.98 -1.17
C ILE A 36 -7.10 -1.48 -1.29
N VAL A 37 -6.51 -1.04 -2.41
CA VAL A 37 -6.40 0.36 -2.81
C VAL A 37 -7.09 0.51 -4.15
N GLN A 38 -8.20 1.23 -4.20
CA GLN A 38 -9.02 1.32 -5.39
C GLN A 38 -9.55 2.73 -5.67
N ASN A 39 -9.77 3.05 -6.95
CA ASN A 39 -10.37 4.31 -7.40
C ASN A 39 -9.64 5.57 -6.87
N CYS A 40 -8.32 5.51 -6.68
CA CYS A 40 -7.55 6.61 -6.08
C CYS A 40 -6.85 7.47 -7.14
N ASN A 41 -6.84 8.80 -6.96
CA ASN A 41 -6.20 9.74 -7.88
C ASN A 41 -5.23 10.69 -7.17
N ASN A 42 -4.00 10.76 -7.70
CA ASN A 42 -2.95 11.65 -7.19
C ASN A 42 -2.67 11.45 -5.69
N CYS A 43 -2.71 10.20 -5.24
CA CYS A 43 -2.51 9.83 -3.84
C CYS A 43 -1.11 9.28 -3.59
N ILE A 44 -0.66 9.38 -2.34
CA ILE A 44 0.54 8.72 -1.85
C ILE A 44 0.12 7.77 -0.74
N THR A 45 0.30 6.48 -0.94
CA THR A 45 -0.10 5.44 0.02
C THR A 45 1.13 4.75 0.58
N TYR A 46 1.26 4.74 1.90
CA TYR A 46 2.30 4.03 2.62
C TYR A 46 1.68 2.88 3.42
N VAL A 47 1.87 1.65 2.94
CA VAL A 47 1.48 0.43 3.65
C VAL A 47 2.71 -0.12 4.37
N LEU A 48 2.86 0.21 5.66
CA LEU A 48 4.05 -0.06 6.46
C LEU A 48 3.79 -1.21 7.45
N ASP A 49 3.09 -2.24 6.99
CA ASP A 49 2.73 -3.40 7.81
C ASP A 49 2.93 -4.69 7.01
N HIS A 50 2.94 -5.82 7.71
CA HIS A 50 2.93 -7.12 7.07
C HIS A 50 1.51 -7.46 6.62
N THR A 51 1.34 -7.77 5.33
CA THR A 51 0.04 -8.03 4.70
C THR A 51 -0.02 -9.45 4.13
N ASP A 52 -1.21 -10.03 3.99
CA ASP A 52 -1.34 -11.29 3.25
C ASP A 52 -1.29 -11.04 1.74
N GLN A 53 -2.27 -10.32 1.20
CA GLN A 53 -2.35 -9.97 -0.22
C GLN A 53 -2.74 -8.50 -0.37
N ILE A 54 -2.24 -7.83 -1.42
CA ILE A 54 -2.64 -6.45 -1.73
C ILE A 54 -3.18 -6.38 -3.16
N GLN A 55 -4.29 -5.65 -3.32
CA GLN A 55 -4.87 -5.33 -4.61
C GLN A 55 -4.85 -3.81 -4.82
N VAL A 56 -4.32 -3.38 -5.96
CA VAL A 56 -4.35 -2.01 -6.46
C VAL A 56 -5.18 -2.00 -7.74
N ASP A 57 -6.30 -1.27 -7.73
CA ASP A 57 -7.27 -1.28 -8.83
C ASP A 57 -7.70 0.15 -9.19
N ASP A 58 -7.86 0.45 -10.48
CA ASP A 58 -8.27 1.78 -10.98
C ASP A 58 -7.59 2.98 -10.26
N CYS A 59 -6.26 2.95 -10.15
CA CYS A 59 -5.49 4.01 -9.51
C CYS A 59 -4.72 4.83 -10.55
N THR A 60 -4.82 6.16 -10.47
CA THR A 60 -4.18 7.08 -11.42
C THR A 60 -3.24 8.05 -10.72
N ASN A 61 -2.02 8.23 -11.27
CA ASN A 61 -1.01 9.15 -10.75
C ASN A 61 -0.62 8.91 -9.28
N CYS A 62 -0.67 7.66 -8.81
CA CYS A 62 -0.43 7.35 -7.39
C CYS A 62 1.02 6.89 -7.12
N GLN A 63 1.51 7.17 -5.92
CA GLN A 63 2.74 6.60 -5.39
C GLN A 63 2.39 5.63 -4.28
N ILE A 64 2.75 4.36 -4.45
CA ILE A 64 2.29 3.30 -3.55
C ILE A 64 3.53 2.56 -3.02
N LEU A 65 3.78 2.76 -1.73
CA LEU A 65 4.80 2.06 -0.97
C LEU A 65 4.17 0.93 -0.20
N ILE A 66 4.66 -0.29 -0.39
CA ILE A 66 4.13 -1.47 0.26
C ILE A 66 5.24 -2.22 0.98
N GLY A 67 4.99 -2.56 2.25
CA GLY A 67 5.82 -3.42 3.07
C GLY A 67 5.79 -4.88 2.60
N PRO A 68 6.38 -5.80 3.38
CA PRO A 68 6.37 -7.21 3.02
C PRO A 68 4.94 -7.77 2.95
N ALA A 69 4.63 -8.43 1.84
CA ALA A 69 3.42 -9.23 1.70
C ALA A 69 3.77 -10.71 1.64
N HIS A 70 2.95 -11.55 2.30
CA HIS A 70 3.10 -13.00 2.27
C HIS A 70 2.75 -13.56 0.88
N GLY A 71 1.67 -13.06 0.27
CA GLY A 71 1.20 -13.36 -1.06
C GLY A 71 1.72 -12.38 -2.12
N SER A 72 1.00 -12.32 -3.24
CA SER A 72 1.32 -11.43 -4.35
C SER A 72 0.62 -10.08 -4.21
N ILE A 73 1.21 -9.05 -4.79
CA ILE A 73 0.53 -7.78 -5.08
C ILE A 73 -0.05 -7.87 -6.48
N PHE A 74 -1.31 -7.47 -6.62
CA PHE A 74 -2.03 -7.40 -7.88
C PHE A 74 -2.25 -5.93 -8.23
N ILE A 75 -1.83 -5.53 -9.43
CA ILE A 75 -2.11 -4.20 -9.98
C ILE A 75 -2.96 -4.39 -11.22
N GLN A 76 -4.13 -3.78 -11.22
CA GLN A 76 -5.08 -3.83 -12.32
C GLN A 76 -5.56 -2.42 -12.68
N ASP A 77 -5.81 -2.21 -13.97
CA ASP A 77 -6.46 -1.02 -14.53
C ASP A 77 -5.88 0.32 -14.04
N SER A 78 -4.60 0.34 -13.68
CA SER A 78 -3.94 1.47 -13.05
C SER A 78 -3.01 2.20 -14.02
N THR A 79 -2.96 3.53 -13.92
CA THR A 79 -2.22 4.37 -14.86
C THR A 79 -1.27 5.33 -14.17
N ASN A 80 -0.02 5.36 -14.64
CA ASN A 80 1.01 6.30 -14.17
C ASN A 80 1.29 6.20 -12.66
N CYS A 81 1.32 4.98 -12.13
CA CYS A 81 1.65 4.72 -10.73
C CYS A 81 3.13 4.39 -10.54
N ILE A 82 3.69 4.82 -9.41
CA ILE A 82 5.03 4.43 -8.96
C ILE A 82 4.86 3.46 -7.79
N LEU A 83 5.47 2.28 -7.90
CA LEU A 83 5.43 1.28 -6.86
C LEU A 83 6.82 0.93 -6.34
N ALA A 84 6.87 0.70 -5.04
CA ALA A 84 8.04 0.23 -4.32
C ALA A 84 7.58 -0.81 -3.29
N THR A 85 8.09 -2.04 -3.42
CA THR A 85 7.65 -3.19 -2.63
C THR A 85 8.71 -4.31 -2.64
N VAL A 86 8.56 -5.31 -1.78
CA VAL A 86 9.52 -6.42 -1.56
C VAL A 86 8.90 -7.81 -1.74
N CYS A 87 7.92 -7.98 -2.63
CA CYS A 87 7.20 -9.25 -2.82
C CYS A 87 6.90 -9.56 -4.30
N GLN A 88 6.25 -10.71 -4.55
CA GLN A 88 5.82 -11.11 -5.89
C GLN A 88 4.77 -10.14 -6.44
N LEU A 89 4.87 -9.81 -7.73
CA LEU A 89 4.00 -8.85 -8.39
C LEU A 89 3.32 -9.45 -9.62
N ILE A 90 2.04 -9.15 -9.78
CA ILE A 90 1.22 -9.47 -10.95
C ILE A 90 0.57 -8.17 -11.44
N ILE A 91 0.70 -7.87 -12.74
CA ILE A 91 0.20 -6.65 -13.36
C ILE A 91 -0.67 -7.01 -14.55
N GLU A 92 -1.87 -6.44 -14.59
CA GLU A 92 -2.86 -6.64 -15.66
C GLU A 92 -3.43 -5.29 -16.10
N SER A 93 -3.68 -5.13 -17.41
CA SER A 93 -4.39 -3.98 -18.00
C SER A 93 -3.91 -2.58 -17.57
N SER A 94 -2.65 -2.44 -17.15
CA SER A 94 -2.11 -1.22 -16.55
C SER A 94 -1.09 -0.52 -17.46
N LEU A 95 -1.04 0.81 -17.41
CA LEU A 95 -0.19 1.64 -18.27
C LEU A 95 0.76 2.52 -17.45
N TYR A 96 2.00 2.66 -17.92
CA TYR A 96 3.01 3.54 -17.29
C TYR A 96 3.31 3.22 -15.82
N ILE A 97 3.31 1.94 -15.46
CA ILE A 97 3.71 1.48 -14.12
C ILE A 97 5.23 1.54 -14.00
N ARG A 98 5.72 2.23 -12.97
CA ARG A 98 7.15 2.43 -12.70
C ARG A 98 7.54 1.79 -11.38
N PHE A 99 8.71 1.17 -11.36
CA PHE A 99 9.28 0.54 -10.17
C PHE A 99 10.39 1.40 -9.59
N GLY A 100 10.29 1.70 -8.29
CA GLY A 100 11.37 2.27 -7.50
C GLY A 100 12.08 1.17 -6.70
N CYS A 101 13.41 1.27 -6.59
CA CYS A 101 14.13 0.54 -5.55
C CYS A 101 13.79 1.18 -4.20
N LEU A 102 13.59 0.38 -3.16
CA LEU A 102 13.29 0.90 -1.83
C LEU A 102 14.33 0.43 -0.83
N THR A 103 14.98 1.39 -0.18
CA THR A 103 15.60 1.17 1.12
C THR A 103 14.69 1.80 2.16
N LEU A 104 13.89 0.97 2.85
CA LEU A 104 13.04 1.41 3.95
C LEU A 104 13.57 0.82 5.24
N SER A 105 13.83 1.66 6.22
CA SER A 105 14.14 1.25 7.58
C SER A 105 13.26 2.05 8.52
N TYR A 106 12.41 1.36 9.29
CA TYR A 106 11.61 1.99 10.32
C TYR A 106 11.88 1.30 11.66
N TYR A 107 11.95 2.10 12.71
CA TYR A 107 12.09 1.64 14.08
C TYR A 107 10.83 2.02 14.84
N LYS A 108 10.53 1.31 15.93
CA LYS A 108 9.42 1.67 16.83
C LYS A 108 9.61 3.13 17.24
N ASN A 109 8.73 4.02 16.75
CA ASN A 109 8.72 5.49 16.91
C ASN A 109 9.57 6.36 15.95
N ILE A 110 10.22 5.81 14.91
CA ILE A 110 10.94 6.62 13.91
C ILE A 110 10.74 6.06 12.50
N LEU A 111 10.17 6.88 11.62
CA LEU A 111 10.05 6.58 10.19
C LEU A 111 11.17 7.30 9.43
N PHE A 112 12.13 6.55 8.86
CA PHE A 112 13.02 7.07 7.83
C PHE A 112 12.57 6.50 6.49
N VAL A 113 11.84 7.30 5.72
CA VAL A 113 11.62 7.03 4.31
C VAL A 113 12.61 7.89 3.57
N ASP A 114 13.67 7.28 3.02
CA ASP A 114 14.52 7.98 2.07
C ASP A 114 13.66 8.38 0.88
N LYS A 115 13.32 9.68 0.80
CA LYS A 115 12.61 10.23 -0.34
C LYS A 115 13.51 10.10 -1.55
N TYR A 116 13.17 9.18 -2.45
CA TYR A 116 13.75 9.20 -3.79
C TYR A 116 13.34 10.50 -4.49
N LYS A 117 14.33 11.32 -4.82
CA LYS A 117 14.22 12.25 -5.94
C LYS A 117 14.36 11.42 -7.22
N VAL A 118 13.25 11.23 -7.92
CA VAL A 118 13.24 10.76 -9.32
C VAL A 118 13.64 11.93 -10.22
#